data_AF-A0A1C3TNQ7-F1
#
_entry.id   AF-A0A1C3TNQ7-F1
#
_cell.length_a   1.000
_cell.length_b   1.000
_cell.length_c   1.000
_cell.angle_alpha   90.00
_cell.angle_beta   90.00
_cell.angle_gamma   90.00
#
_symmetry.space_group_name_H-M   'P 1'
#
loop_
_entity.id
_entity.type
_entity.pdbx_description
1 polymer ?
#
loop_
_entity_poly.entity_id
_entity_poly.type
_entity_poly.pdbx_seq_one_letter_code
_entity_poly.pdbx_strand_id
1 'polypeptide(L)'
;MSVVDGEGREIYRNTERSLTGGRFDSPDIEVLRDDLCKVLYEAVGDDVEFLFGDYVTSIAQGEAGANVEFAHAATRRFDLVVGADGLYSGIRRIAFGPDPQFLRFMGQHIAVFSIPNFLGLDHWEVLCQDSAAPGLMLATDKNSDARTYLGFETTEPLDYDHRDIAAQKRLIAERYAGAGWEYPRILSYMQEASDFYFYSANQVRMEGWSRGRVVLVGDAGYSVTPATGQGTSVAMVGAYVLAGELSLHKSTLEVGVSSYEDELRDYVARNLDAAVDMPDLGKSEESGNTEEPINIPDFGVLVQPIDLKNYEAPIQ
;
A
#
# COMPACT_ATOMS: atom_id res chain seq x y z
N MET A 1 -19.33 -0.22 11.71
CA MET A 1 -18.12 -0.43 12.55
C MET A 1 -18.42 -0.27 14.02
N SER A 2 -17.65 -0.95 14.88
CA SER A 2 -17.67 -0.81 16.34
C SER A 2 -16.26 -0.57 16.87
N VAL A 3 -16.15 0.09 18.02
CA VAL A 3 -14.91 0.19 18.80
C VAL A 3 -15.15 -0.49 20.14
N VAL A 4 -14.21 -1.32 20.55
CA VAL A 4 -14.23 -2.02 21.82
C VAL A 4 -12.99 -1.65 22.66
N ASP A 5 -13.13 -1.71 23.98
CA ASP A 5 -12.00 -1.63 24.90
C ASP A 5 -11.22 -2.97 24.98
N GLY A 6 -10.14 -3.00 25.75
CA GLY A 6 -9.34 -4.20 26.00
C GLY A 6 -10.09 -5.37 26.69
N GLU A 7 -11.30 -5.16 27.21
CA GLU A 7 -12.16 -6.23 27.71
C GLU A 7 -13.22 -6.68 26.68
N GLY A 8 -13.23 -6.07 25.49
CA GLY A 8 -14.18 -6.35 24.43
C GLY A 8 -15.54 -5.66 24.61
N ARG A 9 -15.66 -4.68 25.52
CA ARG A 9 -16.91 -3.93 25.71
C ARG A 9 -17.02 -2.87 24.62
N GLU A 10 -18.16 -2.80 23.94
CA GLU A 10 -18.40 -1.77 22.92
C GLU A 10 -18.48 -0.39 23.57
N ILE A 11 -17.55 0.50 23.18
CA ILE A 11 -17.47 1.88 23.66
C ILE A 11 -17.95 2.89 22.60
N TYR A 12 -18.04 2.47 21.33
CA TYR A 12 -18.57 3.27 20.24
C TYR A 12 -19.07 2.39 19.10
N ARG A 13 -20.06 2.89 18.36
CA ARG A 13 -20.66 2.23 17.20
C ARG A 13 -21.08 3.27 16.17
N ASN A 14 -20.81 2.98 14.90
CA ASN A 14 -21.23 3.81 13.77
C ASN A 14 -21.70 2.91 12.60
N THR A 15 -22.83 3.26 11.99
CA THR A 15 -23.46 2.55 10.86
C THR A 15 -23.45 3.36 9.55
N GLU A 16 -22.88 4.56 9.53
CA GLU A 16 -22.84 5.47 8.38
C GLU A 16 -21.46 5.50 7.69
N ARG A 17 -20.45 4.88 8.31
CA ARG A 17 -19.08 4.80 7.79
C ARG A 17 -18.38 3.50 8.20
N SER A 18 -17.31 3.15 7.48
CA SER A 18 -16.26 2.22 7.92
C SER A 18 -15.01 2.98 8.39
N LEU A 19 -14.13 2.28 9.10
CA LEU A 19 -12.84 2.82 9.56
C LEU A 19 -11.86 2.98 8.42
N THR A 20 -11.85 2.05 7.46
CA THR A 20 -10.87 2.02 6.37
C THR A 20 -11.41 2.59 5.06
N GLY A 21 -12.72 2.46 4.80
CA GLY A 21 -13.37 2.92 3.57
C GLY A 21 -14.09 4.27 3.68
N GLY A 22 -14.17 4.86 4.88
CA GLY A 22 -14.81 6.16 5.07
C GLY A 22 -16.34 6.09 5.03
N ARG A 23 -16.99 7.20 4.63
CA ARG A 23 -18.45 7.33 4.68
C ARG A 23 -19.13 6.53 3.57
N PHE A 24 -20.25 5.87 3.88
CA PHE A 24 -21.00 5.08 2.91
C PHE A 24 -21.79 5.91 1.88
N ASP A 25 -21.96 7.21 2.13
CA ASP A 25 -22.53 8.15 1.16
C ASP A 25 -21.45 8.79 0.24
N SER A 26 -20.18 8.41 0.40
CA SER A 26 -19.09 8.79 -0.51
C SER A 26 -19.23 8.07 -1.86
N PRO A 27 -18.85 8.71 -2.98
CA PRO A 27 -18.69 8.02 -4.26
C PRO A 27 -17.48 7.07 -4.31
N ASP A 28 -16.60 7.10 -3.29
CA ASP A 28 -15.41 6.25 -3.22
C ASP A 28 -15.77 4.78 -3.00
N ILE A 29 -14.90 3.89 -3.48
CA ILE A 29 -15.06 2.44 -3.35
C ILE A 29 -13.91 1.87 -2.54
N GLU A 30 -14.25 1.14 -1.49
CA GLU A 30 -13.33 0.26 -0.79
C GLU A 30 -13.43 -1.17 -1.35
N VAL A 31 -12.28 -1.78 -1.61
CA VAL A 31 -12.18 -3.16 -2.12
C VAL A 31 -10.95 -3.83 -1.53
N LEU A 32 -11.03 -5.13 -1.29
CA LEU A 32 -9.88 -5.90 -0.83
C LEU A 32 -8.77 -5.88 -1.89
N ARG A 33 -7.52 -5.75 -1.44
CA ARG A 33 -6.35 -5.63 -2.32
C ARG A 33 -6.22 -6.82 -3.27
N ASP A 34 -6.44 -8.03 -2.79
CA ASP A 34 -6.38 -9.26 -3.57
C ASP A 34 -7.49 -9.33 -4.63
N ASP A 35 -8.70 -8.88 -4.31
CA ASP A 35 -9.80 -8.77 -5.28
C ASP A 35 -9.46 -7.76 -6.38
N LEU A 36 -8.93 -6.58 -6.03
CA LEU A 36 -8.50 -5.60 -7.04
C LEU A 36 -7.36 -6.14 -7.90
N CYS A 37 -6.35 -6.77 -7.31
CA CYS A 37 -5.26 -7.40 -8.06
C CYS A 37 -5.79 -8.47 -9.03
N LYS A 38 -6.78 -9.28 -8.60
CA LYS A 38 -7.41 -10.28 -9.44
C LYS A 38 -8.17 -9.64 -10.62
N VAL A 39 -8.96 -8.60 -10.36
CA VAL A 39 -9.69 -7.86 -11.41
C VAL A 39 -8.71 -7.30 -12.44
N LEU A 40 -7.60 -6.69 -12.00
CA LEU A 40 -6.59 -6.15 -12.91
C LEU A 40 -5.87 -7.25 -13.71
N TYR A 41 -5.56 -8.38 -13.07
CA TYR A 41 -4.96 -9.54 -13.73
C TYR A 41 -5.87 -10.14 -14.80
N GLU A 42 -7.16 -10.30 -14.49
CA GLU A 42 -8.16 -10.82 -15.43
C GLU A 42 -8.44 -9.82 -16.57
N ALA A 43 -8.37 -8.51 -16.30
CA ALA A 43 -8.65 -7.48 -17.29
C ALA A 43 -7.62 -7.42 -18.43
N VAL A 44 -6.34 -7.72 -18.15
CA VAL A 44 -5.30 -7.76 -19.20
C VAL A 44 -5.26 -9.10 -19.95
N GLY A 45 -5.76 -10.17 -19.33
CA GLY A 45 -5.91 -11.48 -19.97
C GLY A 45 -4.65 -11.99 -20.66
N ASP A 46 -4.81 -12.50 -21.88
CA ASP A 46 -3.73 -13.10 -22.69
C ASP A 46 -2.91 -12.07 -23.48
N ASP A 47 -3.20 -10.77 -23.37
CA ASP A 47 -2.44 -9.71 -24.05
C ASP A 47 -1.05 -9.49 -23.42
N VAL A 48 -0.79 -10.05 -22.24
CA VAL A 48 0.46 -9.91 -21.47
C VAL A 48 1.02 -11.29 -21.09
N GLU A 49 2.32 -11.50 -21.29
CA GLU A 49 3.04 -12.67 -20.76
C GLU A 49 3.31 -12.50 -19.26
N PHE A 50 2.84 -13.45 -18.45
CA PHE A 50 3.17 -13.52 -17.02
C PHE A 50 4.22 -14.59 -16.74
N LEU A 51 5.35 -14.18 -16.16
CA LEU A 51 6.40 -15.06 -15.68
C LEU A 51 6.44 -15.04 -14.14
N PHE A 52 5.78 -16.03 -13.52
CA PHE A 52 5.76 -16.18 -12.06
C PHE A 52 6.96 -16.98 -11.54
N GLY A 53 7.29 -16.79 -10.26
CA GLY A 53 8.35 -17.53 -9.59
C GLY A 53 9.76 -17.10 -10.02
N ASP A 54 9.90 -15.89 -10.57
CA ASP A 54 11.17 -15.32 -11.02
C ASP A 54 11.31 -13.86 -10.57
N TYR A 55 12.52 -13.33 -10.64
CA TYR A 55 12.82 -11.93 -10.35
C TYR A 55 14.05 -11.46 -11.11
N VAL A 56 14.10 -10.15 -11.37
CA VAL A 56 15.22 -9.51 -12.07
C VAL A 56 16.43 -9.43 -11.15
N THR A 57 17.60 -9.85 -11.64
CA THR A 57 18.87 -9.81 -10.92
C THR A 57 19.79 -8.69 -11.42
N SER A 58 19.71 -8.34 -12.70
CA SER A 58 20.52 -7.27 -13.29
C SER A 58 19.85 -6.65 -14.53
N ILE A 59 20.22 -5.39 -14.81
CA ILE A 59 19.77 -4.65 -15.99
C ILE A 59 20.98 -3.94 -16.61
N ALA A 60 21.37 -4.34 -17.81
CA ALA A 60 22.41 -3.67 -18.59
C ALA A 60 21.76 -2.87 -19.74
N GLN A 61 21.91 -1.55 -19.71
CA GLN A 61 21.27 -0.64 -20.66
C GLN A 61 22.25 -0.21 -21.78
N GLY A 62 21.74 -0.03 -23.00
CA GLY A 62 22.49 0.51 -24.13
C GLY A 62 21.59 1.08 -25.22
N GLU A 63 22.20 1.54 -26.32
CA GLU A 63 21.47 2.12 -27.47
C GLU A 63 20.40 1.17 -28.00
N ALA A 64 20.72 -0.12 -28.07
CA ALA A 64 19.84 -1.16 -28.57
C ALA A 64 18.68 -1.51 -27.61
N GLY A 65 18.75 -1.21 -26.31
CA GLY A 65 17.72 -1.63 -25.35
C GLY A 65 18.30 -1.92 -23.97
N ALA A 66 17.48 -2.50 -23.10
CA ALA A 66 17.85 -3.04 -21.80
C ALA A 66 17.92 -4.57 -21.86
N ASN A 67 19.11 -5.13 -21.61
CA ASN A 67 19.27 -6.57 -21.38
C ASN A 67 18.97 -6.86 -19.90
N VAL A 68 17.97 -7.67 -19.65
CA VAL A 68 17.46 -8.01 -18.32
C VAL A 68 17.80 -9.46 -18.01
N GLU A 69 18.54 -9.67 -16.93
CA GLU A 69 18.84 -11.00 -16.40
C GLU A 69 17.83 -11.34 -15.31
N PHE A 70 17.38 -12.59 -15.34
CA PHE A 70 16.45 -13.16 -14.37
C PHE A 70 17.18 -14.18 -13.50
N ALA A 71 16.61 -14.47 -12.33
CA ALA A 71 17.16 -15.50 -11.44
C ALA A 71 17.00 -16.91 -12.01
N HIS A 72 15.93 -17.15 -12.78
CA HIS A 72 15.60 -18.49 -13.28
C HIS A 72 15.45 -18.56 -14.80
N ALA A 73 14.82 -17.57 -15.43
CA ALA A 73 14.66 -17.52 -16.87
C ALA A 73 15.92 -17.06 -17.62
N ALA A 74 15.96 -17.33 -18.92
CA ALA A 74 17.00 -16.80 -19.79
C ALA A 74 16.94 -15.28 -19.88
N THR A 75 18.11 -14.64 -20.04
CA THR A 75 18.23 -13.21 -20.31
C THR A 75 17.37 -12.79 -21.50
N ARG A 76 16.63 -11.69 -21.35
CA ARG A 76 15.80 -11.12 -22.42
C ARG A 76 16.16 -9.65 -22.64
N ARG A 77 15.78 -9.12 -23.81
CA ARG A 77 15.99 -7.72 -24.16
C ARG A 77 14.65 -7.00 -24.29
N PHE A 78 14.56 -5.81 -23.72
CA PHE A 78 13.38 -4.96 -23.73
C PHE A 78 13.75 -3.53 -24.14
N ASP A 79 12.80 -2.78 -24.69
CA ASP A 79 13.00 -1.37 -25.02
C ASP A 79 12.94 -0.45 -23.79
N LEU A 80 12.11 -0.84 -22.81
CA LEU A 80 11.88 -0.17 -21.54
C LEU A 80 11.63 -1.21 -20.44
N VAL A 81 12.08 -0.91 -19.21
CA VAL A 81 11.79 -1.69 -18.00
C VAL A 81 11.00 -0.82 -17.03
N VAL A 82 9.82 -1.27 -16.64
CA VAL A 82 8.96 -0.59 -15.66
C VAL A 82 9.06 -1.31 -14.32
N GLY A 83 9.57 -0.63 -13.28
CA GLY A 83 9.60 -1.13 -11.91
C GLY A 83 8.29 -0.82 -11.18
N ALA A 84 7.48 -1.86 -10.96
CA ALA A 84 6.21 -1.80 -10.21
C ALA A 84 6.24 -2.76 -8.99
N ASP A 85 7.43 -3.02 -8.46
CA ASP A 85 7.76 -4.07 -7.49
C ASP A 85 7.75 -3.57 -6.03
N GLY A 86 6.96 -2.54 -5.76
CA GLY A 86 6.59 -2.10 -4.42
C GLY A 86 7.69 -1.39 -3.62
N LEU A 87 7.42 -1.18 -2.32
CA LEU A 87 8.23 -0.37 -1.42
C LEU A 87 9.73 -0.76 -1.40
N TYR A 88 10.04 -2.06 -1.36
CA TYR A 88 11.41 -2.59 -1.32
C TYR A 88 11.95 -3.01 -2.71
N SER A 89 11.53 -2.27 -3.73
CA SER A 89 11.83 -2.46 -5.16
C SER A 89 13.26 -2.92 -5.45
N GLY A 90 13.39 -4.09 -6.06
CA GLY A 90 14.64 -4.60 -6.62
C GLY A 90 15.05 -3.81 -7.87
N ILE A 91 14.09 -3.40 -8.70
CA ILE A 91 14.33 -2.60 -9.90
C ILE A 91 14.93 -1.23 -9.53
N ARG A 92 14.36 -0.54 -8.53
CA ARG A 92 14.93 0.70 -7.98
C ARG A 92 16.34 0.47 -7.48
N ARG A 93 16.59 -0.63 -6.76
CA ARG A 93 17.92 -0.94 -6.24
C ARG A 93 18.96 -1.13 -7.34
N ILE A 94 18.60 -1.84 -8.41
CA ILE A 94 19.47 -2.08 -9.56
C ILE A 94 19.76 -0.78 -10.31
N ALA A 95 18.74 0.05 -10.55
CA ALA A 95 18.89 1.24 -11.39
C ALA A 95 19.39 2.49 -10.64
N PHE A 96 19.02 2.67 -9.37
CA PHE A 96 19.25 3.91 -8.60
C PHE A 96 20.14 3.71 -7.37
N GLY A 97 20.35 2.47 -6.91
CA GLY A 97 21.18 2.15 -5.75
C GLY A 97 20.38 1.82 -4.49
N PRO A 98 21.03 1.72 -3.32
CA PRO A 98 20.44 1.13 -2.11
C PRO A 98 19.26 1.94 -1.54
N ASP A 99 18.32 1.24 -0.92
CA ASP A 99 17.04 1.79 -0.43
C ASP A 99 17.13 2.91 0.64
N PRO A 100 18.06 2.89 1.62
CA PRO A 100 18.08 3.87 2.71
C PRO A 100 18.12 5.34 2.27
N GLN A 101 18.63 5.64 1.07
CA GLN A 101 18.67 7.00 0.56
C GLN A 101 17.27 7.52 0.15
N PHE A 102 16.35 6.62 -0.23
CA PHE A 102 15.02 6.95 -0.74
C PHE A 102 13.90 6.77 0.29
N LEU A 103 14.11 5.87 1.27
CA LEU A 103 13.10 5.56 2.28
C LEU A 103 13.05 6.61 3.38
N ARG A 104 11.83 6.98 3.78
CA ARG A 104 11.57 7.82 4.96
C ARG A 104 10.60 7.07 5.86
N PHE A 105 11.10 6.67 7.02
CA PHE A 105 10.31 5.93 8.00
C PHE A 105 9.26 6.83 8.65
N MET A 106 8.04 6.30 8.76
CA MET A 106 6.86 7.03 9.24
C MET A 106 6.39 6.56 10.62
N GLY A 107 7.25 5.90 11.39
CA GLY A 107 6.98 5.61 12.80
C GLY A 107 6.12 4.37 13.07
N GLN A 108 5.67 3.63 12.06
CA GLN A 108 4.70 2.55 12.22
C GLN A 108 5.10 1.24 11.56
N HIS A 109 4.64 0.14 12.14
CA HIS A 109 4.70 -1.21 11.57
C HIS A 109 3.33 -1.84 11.62
N ILE A 110 2.92 -2.49 10.53
CA ILE A 110 1.58 -3.06 10.40
C ILE A 110 1.70 -4.48 9.85
N ALA A 111 0.98 -5.40 10.48
CA ALA A 111 0.73 -6.74 9.99
C ALA A 111 -0.71 -6.87 9.50
N VAL A 112 -0.89 -7.52 8.37
CA VAL A 112 -2.19 -7.84 7.78
C VAL A 112 -2.24 -9.34 7.47
N PHE A 113 -3.32 -10.01 7.86
CA PHE A 113 -3.49 -11.45 7.62
C PHE A 113 -4.97 -11.86 7.73
N SER A 114 -5.33 -13.00 7.15
CA SER A 114 -6.68 -13.57 7.30
C SER A 114 -6.77 -14.52 8.49
N ILE A 115 -7.92 -14.52 9.15
CA ILE A 115 -8.26 -15.47 10.23
C ILE A 115 -9.71 -15.91 10.09
N PRO A 116 -10.10 -17.07 10.67
CA PRO A 116 -11.51 -17.45 10.73
C PRO A 116 -12.35 -16.34 11.36
N ASN A 117 -13.50 -16.02 10.75
CA ASN A 117 -14.42 -14.99 11.24
C ASN A 117 -15.19 -15.46 12.50
N PHE A 118 -14.46 -15.65 13.60
CA PHE A 118 -15.02 -16.19 14.83
C PHE A 118 -15.88 -15.19 15.62
N LEU A 119 -15.80 -13.90 15.28
CA LEU A 119 -16.70 -12.86 15.78
C LEU A 119 -18.05 -12.86 15.05
N GLY A 120 -18.17 -13.57 13.92
CA GLY A 120 -19.39 -13.61 13.12
C GLY A 120 -19.74 -12.25 12.50
N LEU A 121 -18.71 -11.48 12.12
CA LEU A 121 -18.86 -10.18 11.47
C LEU A 121 -19.56 -10.34 10.13
N ASP A 122 -20.49 -9.44 9.81
CA ASP A 122 -21.24 -9.46 8.56
C ASP A 122 -21.29 -8.04 8.02
N HIS A 123 -20.48 -7.77 6.99
CA HIS A 123 -20.25 -6.41 6.48
C HIS A 123 -19.89 -5.43 7.62
N TRP A 124 -18.98 -5.86 8.50
CA TRP A 124 -18.70 -5.16 9.75
C TRP A 124 -17.22 -5.18 10.13
N GLU A 125 -16.86 -4.20 10.95
CA GLU A 125 -15.50 -3.96 11.43
C GLU A 125 -15.50 -3.71 12.92
N VAL A 126 -14.50 -4.22 13.62
CA VAL A 126 -14.27 -4.03 15.04
C VAL A 126 -12.85 -3.56 15.26
N LEU A 127 -12.71 -2.34 15.79
CA LEU A 127 -11.45 -1.80 16.29
C LEU A 127 -11.36 -2.05 17.80
N CYS A 128 -10.30 -2.72 18.25
CA CYS A 128 -9.97 -2.81 19.66
C CYS A 128 -8.95 -1.73 20.03
N GLN A 129 -9.32 -0.88 20.98
CA GLN A 129 -8.40 0.06 21.63
C GLN A 129 -7.95 -0.55 22.96
N ASP A 130 -6.85 -1.31 22.92
CA ASP A 130 -6.18 -1.84 24.11
C ASP A 130 -4.94 -1.01 24.43
N SER A 131 -4.53 -1.01 25.70
CA SER A 131 -3.33 -0.32 26.18
C SER A 131 -2.03 -0.81 25.53
N ALA A 132 -1.99 -2.02 24.97
CA ALA A 132 -0.84 -2.56 24.27
C ALA A 132 -0.66 -1.94 22.87
N ALA A 133 -1.67 -2.06 22.02
CA ALA A 133 -1.70 -1.53 20.65
C ALA A 133 -3.10 -1.66 20.03
N PRO A 134 -3.47 -0.80 19.06
CA PRO A 134 -4.74 -0.92 18.35
C PRO A 134 -4.75 -2.13 17.41
N GLY A 135 -5.93 -2.69 17.17
CA GLY A 135 -6.12 -3.81 16.25
C GLY A 135 -7.48 -3.78 15.62
N LEU A 136 -7.54 -4.03 14.31
CA LEU A 136 -8.76 -4.01 13.52
C LEU A 136 -9.06 -5.41 13.00
N MET A 137 -10.31 -5.85 13.10
CA MET A 137 -10.83 -7.04 12.44
C MET A 137 -12.06 -6.67 11.62
N LEU A 138 -12.08 -7.05 10.35
CA LEU A 138 -13.21 -6.80 9.44
C LEU A 138 -13.58 -8.04 8.65
N ALA A 139 -14.84 -8.15 8.25
CA ALA A 139 -15.29 -9.14 7.27
C ALA A 139 -16.26 -8.50 6.28
N THR A 140 -16.08 -8.86 5.01
CA THR A 140 -16.93 -8.39 3.90
C THR A 140 -18.22 -9.21 3.80
N ASP A 141 -18.24 -10.46 4.28
CA ASP A 141 -19.44 -11.30 4.38
C ASP A 141 -19.38 -12.16 5.65
N LYS A 142 -20.54 -12.56 6.15
CA LYS A 142 -20.65 -13.45 7.32
C LYS A 142 -19.87 -14.76 7.19
N ASN A 143 -19.79 -15.30 5.97
CA ASN A 143 -19.19 -16.59 5.69
C ASN A 143 -17.76 -16.48 5.15
N SER A 144 -17.24 -15.26 4.95
CA SER A 144 -15.84 -15.07 4.59
C SER A 144 -14.94 -15.18 5.82
N ASP A 145 -13.66 -15.44 5.59
CA ASP A 145 -12.65 -15.15 6.61
C ASP A 145 -12.62 -13.65 6.90
N ALA A 146 -12.14 -13.30 8.09
CA ALA A 146 -11.95 -11.93 8.49
C ALA A 146 -10.52 -11.48 8.17
N ARG A 147 -10.38 -10.23 7.72
CA ARG A 147 -9.09 -9.55 7.59
C ARG A 147 -8.74 -8.89 8.91
N THR A 148 -7.51 -9.07 9.36
CA THR A 148 -7.01 -8.50 10.61
C THR A 148 -5.79 -7.63 10.37
N TYR A 149 -5.77 -6.47 11.02
CA TYR A 149 -4.67 -5.51 11.00
C TYR A 149 -4.19 -5.31 12.43
N LEU A 150 -2.91 -5.58 12.66
CA LEU A 150 -2.24 -5.32 13.94
C LEU A 150 -1.09 -4.34 13.69
N GLY A 151 -1.12 -3.18 14.35
CA GLY A 151 -0.13 -2.13 14.15
C GLY A 151 0.48 -1.66 15.46
N PHE A 152 1.75 -1.27 15.42
CA PHE A 152 2.42 -0.63 16.54
C PHE A 152 3.39 0.45 16.07
N GLU A 153 3.69 1.38 16.97
CA GLU A 153 4.57 2.51 16.71
C GLU A 153 5.98 2.29 17.23
N THR A 154 6.99 2.81 16.52
CA THR A 154 8.37 2.92 16.98
C THR A 154 8.96 4.26 16.54
N THR A 155 9.82 4.85 17.35
CA THR A 155 10.50 6.11 16.99
C THR A 155 11.52 5.89 15.87
N GLU A 156 12.20 4.74 15.88
CA GLU A 156 13.23 4.38 14.92
C GLU A 156 12.82 3.13 14.14
N PRO A 157 13.34 2.92 12.92
CA PRO A 157 13.15 1.68 12.18
C PRO A 157 13.66 0.47 12.98
N LEU A 158 12.97 -0.65 12.88
CA LEU A 158 13.44 -1.91 13.45
C LEU A 158 14.51 -2.53 12.55
N ASP A 159 15.53 -3.14 13.15
CA ASP A 159 16.51 -3.96 12.45
C ASP A 159 15.98 -5.40 12.34
N TYR A 160 15.43 -5.73 11.18
CA TYR A 160 14.94 -7.06 10.84
C TYR A 160 15.06 -7.31 9.34
N ASP A 161 15.17 -8.58 8.94
CA ASP A 161 15.02 -8.94 7.54
C ASP A 161 13.53 -8.89 7.16
N HIS A 162 13.18 -7.99 6.24
CA HIS A 162 11.83 -7.87 5.69
C HIS A 162 11.38 -9.13 4.91
N ARG A 163 12.26 -10.11 4.70
CA ARG A 163 11.92 -11.43 4.15
C ARG A 163 11.76 -12.52 5.22
N ASP A 164 12.15 -12.27 6.47
CA ASP A 164 11.96 -13.22 7.57
C ASP A 164 10.56 -13.05 8.20
N ILE A 165 9.59 -13.77 7.61
CA ILE A 165 8.20 -13.81 8.10
C ILE A 165 8.13 -14.28 9.57
N ALA A 166 9.00 -15.21 9.99
CA ALA A 166 8.98 -15.71 11.36
C ALA A 166 9.43 -14.63 12.34
N ALA A 167 10.44 -13.82 11.99
CA ALA A 167 10.84 -12.66 12.78
C ALA A 167 9.71 -11.62 12.87
N GLN A 168 9.02 -11.34 11.76
CA GLN A 168 7.91 -10.39 11.72
C GLN A 168 6.74 -10.83 12.62
N LYS A 169 6.35 -12.11 12.56
CA LYS A 169 5.32 -12.67 13.45
C LYS A 169 5.73 -12.62 14.92
N ARG A 170 7.02 -12.83 15.25
CA ARG A 170 7.54 -12.67 16.62
C ARG A 170 7.43 -11.22 17.09
N LEU A 171 7.80 -10.25 16.25
CA LEU A 171 7.68 -8.83 16.60
C LEU A 171 6.24 -8.49 17.01
N ILE A 172 5.25 -8.87 16.21
CA ILE A 172 3.83 -8.65 16.55
C ILE A 172 3.46 -9.36 17.85
N ALA A 173 3.77 -10.66 17.98
CA ALA A 173 3.41 -11.43 19.16
C ALA A 173 3.98 -10.85 20.47
N GLU A 174 5.20 -10.31 20.43
CA GLU A 174 5.83 -9.65 21.58
C GLU A 174 5.12 -8.34 21.98
N ARG A 175 4.66 -7.52 21.01
CA ARG A 175 3.96 -6.25 21.31
C ARG A 175 2.58 -6.47 21.90
N TYR A 176 1.88 -7.51 21.44
CA TYR A 176 0.54 -7.85 21.90
C TYR A 176 0.56 -8.87 23.06
N ALA A 177 1.73 -9.16 23.63
CA ALA A 177 1.86 -10.09 24.74
C ALA A 177 1.13 -9.55 25.99
N GLY A 178 0.10 -10.27 26.44
CA GLY A 178 -0.72 -9.87 27.59
C GLY A 178 -1.80 -8.84 27.28
N ALA A 179 -1.98 -8.47 26.01
CA ALA A 179 -3.12 -7.67 25.56
C ALA A 179 -4.44 -8.45 25.81
N GLY A 180 -5.51 -7.71 26.12
CA GLY A 180 -6.82 -8.28 26.41
C GLY A 180 -7.59 -8.71 25.15
N TRP A 181 -8.92 -8.70 25.26
CA TRP A 181 -9.85 -9.02 24.19
C TRP A 181 -9.54 -10.39 23.55
N GLU A 182 -9.63 -10.49 22.22
CA GLU A 182 -9.43 -11.70 21.45
C GLU A 182 -8.00 -11.78 20.88
N TYR A 183 -7.08 -10.91 21.30
CA TYR A 183 -5.69 -10.92 20.81
C TYR A 183 -4.98 -12.26 21.01
N PRO A 184 -5.11 -12.98 22.15
CA PRO A 184 -4.50 -14.31 22.28
C PRO A 184 -4.94 -15.28 21.18
N ARG A 185 -6.23 -15.23 20.79
CA ARG A 185 -6.78 -16.07 19.73
C ARG A 185 -6.34 -15.60 18.34
N ILE A 186 -6.36 -14.29 18.10
CA ILE A 186 -5.87 -13.66 16.86
C ILE A 186 -4.40 -14.01 16.62
N LEU A 187 -3.55 -13.89 17.64
CA LEU A 187 -2.12 -14.21 17.55
C LEU A 187 -1.87 -15.69 17.27
N SER A 188 -2.73 -16.59 17.76
CA SER A 188 -2.67 -18.02 17.42
C SER A 188 -2.92 -18.23 15.93
N TYR A 189 -3.99 -17.64 15.38
CA TYR A 189 -4.28 -17.73 13.95
C TYR A 189 -3.22 -17.04 13.09
N MET A 190 -2.63 -15.94 13.56
CA MET A 190 -1.52 -15.26 12.88
C MET A 190 -0.35 -16.21 12.63
N GLN A 191 -0.04 -17.13 13.55
CA GLN A 191 1.06 -18.09 13.34
C GLN A 191 0.79 -19.01 12.15
N GLU A 192 -0.47 -19.37 11.91
CA GLU A 192 -0.90 -20.28 10.86
C GLU A 192 -1.23 -19.58 9.53
N ALA A 193 -1.47 -18.26 9.56
CA ALA A 193 -1.82 -17.47 8.38
C ALA A 193 -0.74 -17.54 7.28
N SER A 194 -1.14 -18.03 6.11
CA SER A 194 -0.29 -18.15 4.92
C SER A 194 -0.19 -16.85 4.10
N ASP A 195 -1.16 -15.95 4.28
CA ASP A 195 -1.25 -14.65 3.62
C ASP A 195 -0.77 -13.50 4.50
N PHE A 196 0.03 -13.83 5.52
CA PHE A 196 0.62 -12.84 6.42
C PHE A 196 1.53 -11.87 5.65
N TYR A 197 1.23 -10.60 5.79
CA TYR A 197 2.02 -9.50 5.26
C TYR A 197 2.39 -8.55 6.38
N PHE A 198 3.67 -8.19 6.46
CA PHE A 198 4.18 -7.21 7.42
C PHE A 198 4.95 -6.15 6.67
N TYR A 199 4.72 -4.90 7.03
CA TYR A 199 5.47 -3.79 6.47
C TYR A 199 5.74 -2.71 7.50
N SER A 200 6.86 -2.04 7.29
CA SER A 200 7.18 -0.79 7.95
C SER A 200 6.62 0.35 7.09
N ALA A 201 5.86 1.25 7.70
CA ALA A 201 5.33 2.43 7.04
C ALA A 201 6.49 3.33 6.60
N ASN A 202 6.71 3.41 5.29
CA ASN A 202 7.75 4.23 4.69
C ASN A 202 7.22 4.97 3.48
N GLN A 203 7.66 6.22 3.33
CA GLN A 203 7.58 6.91 2.05
C GLN A 203 8.79 6.60 1.19
N VAL A 204 8.61 6.72 -0.13
CA VAL A 204 9.71 6.76 -1.10
C VAL A 204 9.75 8.16 -1.69
N ARG A 205 10.87 8.88 -1.50
CA ARG A 205 11.10 10.21 -2.08
C ARG A 205 12.32 10.17 -2.98
N MET A 206 12.13 10.50 -4.26
CA MET A 206 13.16 10.48 -5.31
C MET A 206 13.11 11.75 -6.15
N GLU A 207 14.28 12.27 -6.53
CA GLU A 207 14.41 13.44 -7.42
C GLU A 207 13.90 13.15 -8.84
N GLY A 208 14.01 11.91 -9.29
CA GLY A 208 13.54 11.41 -10.59
C GLY A 208 13.08 9.97 -10.47
N TRP A 209 12.08 9.58 -11.27
CA TRP A 209 11.56 8.20 -11.30
C TRP A 209 12.07 7.39 -12.48
N SER A 210 12.93 7.99 -13.30
CA SER A 210 13.52 7.33 -14.46
C SER A 210 15.04 7.46 -14.51
N ARG A 211 15.68 6.45 -15.09
CA ARG A 211 17.11 6.45 -15.38
C ARG A 211 17.38 5.63 -16.64
N GLY A 212 17.62 6.32 -17.76
CA GLY A 212 17.77 5.69 -19.06
C GLY A 212 16.49 4.95 -19.46
N ARG A 213 16.59 3.63 -19.64
CA ARG A 213 15.49 2.74 -20.04
C ARG A 213 14.73 2.13 -18.86
N VAL A 214 14.96 2.60 -17.64
CA VAL A 214 14.22 2.16 -16.44
C VAL A 214 13.34 3.30 -15.95
N VAL A 215 12.07 3.01 -15.68
CA VAL A 215 11.11 3.93 -15.05
C VAL A 215 10.39 3.22 -13.90
N LEU A 216 10.06 3.94 -12.83
CA LEU A 216 9.37 3.41 -11.66
C LEU A 216 7.91 3.92 -11.60
N VAL A 217 7.01 3.05 -11.13
CA VAL A 217 5.59 3.35 -10.93
C VAL A 217 5.12 2.81 -9.58
N GLY A 218 4.18 3.52 -8.95
CA GLY A 218 3.64 3.19 -7.63
C GLY A 218 4.69 3.25 -6.52
N ASP A 219 4.52 2.39 -5.51
CA ASP A 219 5.38 2.36 -4.31
C ASP A 219 6.87 2.15 -4.60
N ALA A 220 7.24 1.66 -5.79
CA ALA A 220 8.64 1.56 -6.20
C ALA A 220 9.30 2.93 -6.34
N GLY A 221 8.58 3.96 -6.80
CA GLY A 221 9.10 5.31 -7.02
C GLY A 221 8.59 6.36 -6.02
N TYR A 222 7.39 6.16 -5.47
CA TYR A 222 6.69 7.19 -4.71
C TYR A 222 5.63 6.63 -3.74
N SER A 223 6.02 5.66 -2.90
CA SER A 223 5.17 5.20 -1.80
C SER A 223 4.72 6.38 -0.92
N VAL A 224 3.41 6.55 -0.77
CA VAL A 224 2.79 7.64 -0.01
C VAL A 224 2.52 7.28 1.45
N THR A 225 2.88 6.07 1.89
CA THR A 225 2.49 5.40 3.15
C THR A 225 0.98 5.10 3.27
N PRO A 226 0.58 4.00 3.94
CA PRO A 226 -0.84 3.67 4.12
C PRO A 226 -1.64 4.66 4.97
N ALA A 227 -0.99 5.57 5.69
CA ALA A 227 -1.65 6.55 6.57
C ALA A 227 -2.72 7.38 5.86
N THR A 228 -2.58 7.64 4.54
CA THR A 228 -3.56 8.41 3.75
C THR A 228 -4.56 7.54 3.00
N GLY A 229 -4.36 6.22 2.93
CA GLY A 229 -5.14 5.31 2.07
C GLY A 229 -4.91 5.51 0.56
N GLN A 230 -4.05 6.43 0.14
CA GLN A 230 -3.94 6.85 -1.28
C GLN A 230 -3.05 5.95 -2.15
N GLY A 231 -2.39 4.94 -1.58
CA GLY A 231 -1.40 4.12 -2.31
C GLY A 231 -1.95 3.51 -3.61
N THR A 232 -3.14 2.91 -3.56
CA THR A 232 -3.80 2.34 -4.74
C THR A 232 -4.16 3.42 -5.76
N SER A 233 -4.79 4.52 -5.32
CA SER A 233 -5.21 5.62 -6.19
C SER A 233 -4.01 6.22 -6.94
N VAL A 234 -2.92 6.50 -6.22
CA VAL A 234 -1.69 7.06 -6.77
C VAL A 234 -1.01 6.08 -7.74
N ALA A 235 -1.04 4.77 -7.45
CA ALA A 235 -0.52 3.75 -8.36
C ALA A 235 -1.34 3.64 -9.65
N MET A 236 -2.68 3.66 -9.55
CA MET A 236 -3.59 3.60 -10.70
C MET A 236 -3.45 4.83 -11.62
N VAL A 237 -3.42 6.03 -11.02
CA VAL A 237 -3.18 7.28 -11.75
C VAL A 237 -1.80 7.24 -12.42
N GLY A 238 -0.76 6.83 -11.70
CA GLY A 238 0.59 6.75 -12.26
C GLY A 238 0.70 5.77 -13.43
N ALA A 239 0.07 4.60 -13.33
CA ALA A 239 0.03 3.63 -14.42
C ALA A 239 -0.69 4.18 -15.66
N TYR A 240 -1.82 4.85 -15.48
CA TYR A 240 -2.58 5.47 -16.58
C TYR A 240 -1.78 6.58 -17.28
N VAL A 241 -1.17 7.49 -16.52
CA VAL A 241 -0.36 8.59 -17.07
C VAL A 241 0.86 8.04 -17.80
N LEU A 242 1.59 7.08 -17.22
CA LEU A 242 2.75 6.48 -17.87
C LEU A 242 2.37 5.81 -19.19
N ALA A 243 1.32 4.99 -19.20
CA ALA A 243 0.85 4.33 -20.42
C ALA A 243 0.40 5.35 -21.48
N GLY A 244 -0.31 6.39 -21.06
CA GLY A 244 -0.77 7.48 -21.92
C GLY A 244 0.38 8.22 -22.60
N GLU A 245 1.35 8.69 -21.82
CA GLU A 245 2.51 9.43 -22.36
C GLU A 245 3.38 8.56 -23.26
N LEU A 246 3.59 7.28 -22.91
CA LEU A 246 4.27 6.33 -23.80
C LEU A 246 3.49 6.11 -25.12
N SER A 247 2.16 6.13 -25.07
CA SER A 247 1.32 5.97 -26.26
C SER A 247 1.37 7.17 -27.22
N LEU A 248 1.55 8.39 -26.68
CA LEU A 248 1.74 9.60 -27.48
C LEU A 248 3.16 9.68 -28.07
N HIS A 249 4.13 9.14 -27.36
CA HIS A 249 5.56 9.22 -27.69
C HIS A 249 6.19 7.89 -28.13
N LYS A 250 5.46 7.05 -28.88
CA LYS A 250 5.90 5.69 -29.29
C LYS A 250 7.27 5.64 -29.98
N SER A 251 7.66 6.68 -30.71
CA SER A 251 8.95 6.75 -31.40
C SER A 251 10.08 7.29 -30.53
N THR A 252 9.77 7.82 -29.35
CA THR A 252 10.70 8.53 -28.45
C THR A 252 10.30 8.26 -27.01
N LEU A 253 10.50 7.03 -26.54
CA LEU A 253 10.07 6.58 -25.20
C LEU A 253 10.68 7.45 -24.09
N GLU A 254 11.89 7.98 -24.30
CA GLU A 254 12.56 8.88 -23.35
C GLU A 254 11.74 10.16 -23.12
N VAL A 255 11.09 10.68 -24.17
CA VAL A 255 10.18 11.84 -24.05
C VAL A 255 8.93 11.45 -23.28
N GLY A 256 8.30 10.32 -23.61
CA GLY A 256 7.11 9.85 -22.88
C GLY A 256 7.36 9.62 -21.39
N VAL A 257 8.52 9.07 -21.04
CA VAL A 257 8.93 8.88 -19.64
C VAL A 257 9.16 10.22 -18.92
N SER A 258 9.77 11.20 -19.59
CA SER A 258 9.91 12.56 -19.01
C SER A 258 8.56 13.22 -18.81
N SER A 259 7.67 13.15 -19.81
CA SER A 259 6.34 13.74 -19.74
C SER A 259 5.45 13.10 -18.68
N TYR A 260 5.61 11.80 -18.44
CA TYR A 260 4.98 11.11 -17.30
C TYR A 260 5.40 11.72 -15.96
N GLU A 261 6.68 11.97 -15.78
CA GLU A 261 7.20 12.56 -14.55
C GLU A 261 6.70 14.00 -14.38
N ASP A 262 6.78 14.81 -15.43
CA ASP A 262 6.32 16.20 -15.43
C ASP A 262 4.83 16.33 -15.08
N GLU A 263 3.98 15.45 -15.63
CA GLU A 263 2.54 15.45 -15.38
C GLU A 263 2.20 15.05 -13.94
N LEU A 264 2.92 14.08 -13.39
CA LEU A 264 2.55 13.43 -12.13
C LEU A 264 3.26 14.02 -10.90
N ARG A 265 4.37 14.75 -11.09
CA ARG A 265 5.26 15.23 -10.00
C ARG A 265 4.50 15.97 -8.91
N ASP A 266 3.69 16.97 -9.29
CA ASP A 266 2.95 17.81 -8.34
C ASP A 266 1.84 17.04 -7.62
N TYR A 267 1.18 16.11 -8.31
CA TYR A 267 0.16 15.26 -7.71
C TYR A 267 0.76 14.32 -6.66
N VAL A 268 1.88 13.67 -6.97
CA VAL A 268 2.57 12.78 -6.04
C VAL A 268 3.14 13.57 -4.85
N ALA A 269 3.73 14.73 -5.08
CA ALA A 269 4.26 15.59 -4.00
C ALA A 269 3.17 15.94 -2.98
N ARG A 270 1.98 16.36 -3.45
CA ARG A 270 0.84 16.66 -2.56
C ARG A 270 0.39 15.44 -1.74
N ASN A 271 0.36 14.24 -2.33
CA ASN A 271 0.00 13.03 -1.59
C ASN A 271 1.06 12.63 -0.55
N LEU A 272 2.35 12.80 -0.89
CA LEU A 272 3.46 12.56 0.04
C LEU A 272 3.43 13.54 1.21
N ASP A 273 3.11 14.80 0.97
CA ASP A 273 3.08 15.82 2.02
C ASP A 273 1.84 15.69 2.90
N ALA A 274 0.66 15.41 2.32
CA ALA A 274 -0.57 15.15 3.08
C ALA A 274 -0.40 14.02 4.10
N ALA A 275 0.42 13.00 3.80
CA ALA A 275 0.70 11.90 4.71
C ALA A 275 1.57 12.28 5.93
N VAL A 276 2.37 13.34 5.83
CA VAL A 276 3.18 13.84 6.95
C VAL A 276 2.32 14.64 7.93
N ASP A 277 1.31 15.33 7.41
CA ASP A 277 0.44 16.23 8.19
C ASP A 277 -0.74 15.49 8.86
N MET A 278 -0.86 14.17 8.69
CA MET A 278 -1.93 13.37 9.27
C MET A 278 -1.75 13.19 10.78
N PRO A 279 -2.78 13.50 11.60
CA PRO A 279 -2.75 13.19 13.02
C PRO A 279 -2.75 11.67 13.26
N ASP A 280 -2.12 11.24 14.35
CA ASP A 280 -2.05 9.82 14.71
C ASP A 280 -3.45 9.21 14.87
N LEU A 281 -3.73 8.16 14.10
CA LEU A 281 -4.94 7.36 14.20
C LEU A 281 -5.05 6.78 15.63
N GLY A 282 -6.11 7.17 16.35
CA GLY A 282 -6.40 6.61 17.68
C GLY A 282 -5.90 7.42 18.88
N LYS A 283 -5.30 8.60 18.68
CA LYS A 283 -5.17 9.58 19.77
C LYS A 283 -6.49 10.34 19.91
N SER A 284 -7.12 10.24 21.09
CA SER A 284 -8.18 11.17 21.48
C SER A 284 -7.56 12.56 21.61
N GLU A 285 -8.04 13.55 20.85
CA GLU A 285 -7.69 14.93 21.16
C GLU A 285 -8.30 15.30 22.52
N GLU A 286 -7.49 15.87 23.43
CA GLU A 286 -8.00 16.62 24.60
C GLU A 286 -8.65 17.96 24.19
N SER A 287 -8.85 18.21 22.89
CA SER A 287 -9.48 19.42 22.39
C SER A 287 -11.00 19.26 22.45
N GLY A 288 -11.65 20.19 23.16
CA GLY A 288 -13.03 20.06 23.57
C GLY A 288 -14.01 19.93 22.40
N ASN A 289 -14.98 19.02 22.61
CA ASN A 289 -16.28 18.96 21.95
C ASN A 289 -16.38 18.17 20.63
N THR A 290 -15.81 16.97 20.56
CA THR A 290 -16.18 15.95 19.56
C THR A 290 -16.90 14.77 20.24
N GLU A 291 -18.07 14.39 19.72
CA GLU A 291 -18.91 13.28 20.23
C GLU A 291 -18.31 11.89 19.92
N GLU A 292 -17.19 11.82 19.18
CA GLU A 292 -16.55 10.56 18.77
C GLU A 292 -15.30 10.28 19.61
N PRO A 293 -15.18 9.11 20.26
CA PRO A 293 -14.03 8.77 21.11
C PRO A 293 -12.74 8.46 20.32
N ILE A 294 -12.81 8.48 18.98
CA ILE A 294 -11.68 8.24 18.09
C ILE A 294 -11.65 9.27 16.97
N ASN A 295 -10.46 9.81 16.68
CA ASN A 295 -10.23 10.64 15.50
C ASN A 295 -10.07 9.72 14.29
N ILE A 296 -11.17 9.49 13.55
CA ILE A 296 -11.12 8.76 12.26
C ILE A 296 -11.07 9.81 11.14
N PRO A 297 -9.95 9.94 10.42
CA PRO A 297 -9.82 10.84 9.28
C PRO A 297 -10.94 10.60 8.27
N ASP A 298 -11.40 11.67 7.65
CA ASP A 298 -12.23 11.56 6.46
C ASP A 298 -11.32 11.35 5.25
N PHE A 299 -11.14 10.09 4.86
CA PHE A 299 -10.28 9.72 3.74
C PHE A 299 -10.74 10.34 2.41
N GLY A 300 -12.03 10.63 2.25
CA GLY A 300 -12.56 11.29 1.04
C GLY A 300 -12.03 12.73 0.90
N VAL A 301 -11.80 13.42 2.02
CA VAL A 301 -11.22 14.79 2.02
C VAL A 301 -9.72 14.77 1.72
N LEU A 302 -9.05 13.64 1.92
CA LEU A 302 -7.63 13.47 1.61
C LEU A 302 -7.36 13.16 0.15
N VAL A 303 -8.41 12.78 -0.61
CA VAL A 303 -8.30 12.51 -2.04
C VAL A 303 -7.82 13.76 -2.77
N GLN A 304 -6.62 13.67 -3.32
CA GLN A 304 -6.02 14.74 -4.10
C GLN A 304 -6.60 14.73 -5.51
N PRO A 305 -7.12 15.86 -6.04
CA PRO A 305 -7.57 15.91 -7.42
C PRO A 305 -6.38 15.92 -8.38
N ILE A 306 -6.59 15.38 -9.57
CA ILE A 306 -5.71 15.48 -10.74
C ILE A 306 -6.58 15.57 -12.00
N ASP A 307 -6.27 16.54 -12.86
CA ASP A 307 -6.86 16.60 -14.19
C ASP A 307 -6.04 15.71 -15.12
N LEU A 308 -6.68 14.69 -15.70
CA LEU A 308 -6.00 13.76 -16.60
C LEU A 308 -6.16 14.19 -18.05
N LYS A 309 -5.07 14.12 -18.81
CA LYS A 309 -5.12 14.22 -20.27
C LYS A 309 -6.02 13.12 -20.86
N ASN A 310 -6.68 13.47 -21.96
CA ASN A 310 -7.37 12.49 -22.78
C ASN A 310 -6.37 11.89 -23.79
N TYR A 311 -5.88 10.69 -23.49
CA TYR A 311 -4.94 9.97 -24.35
C TYR A 311 -5.61 9.20 -25.50
N GLU A 312 -6.96 9.17 -25.56
CA GLU A 312 -7.72 8.56 -26.65
C GLU A 312 -8.04 9.53 -27.80
N ALA A 313 -7.88 10.84 -27.57
CA ALA A 313 -8.09 11.85 -28.60
C ALA A 313 -6.92 11.83 -29.62
N PRO A 314 -7.19 11.80 -30.94
CA PRO A 314 -6.13 11.92 -31.92
C PRO A 314 -5.39 13.25 -31.73
N ILE A 315 -4.06 13.18 -31.70
CA ILE A 315 -3.18 14.36 -31.66
C ILE A 315 -3.56 15.25 -32.85
N GLN A 316 -4.02 16.47 -32.58
CA GLN A 316 -4.35 17.48 -33.60
C GLN A 316 -3.09 18.05 -34.24
#